data_AF-A0A956RB47-F1
#
_entry.id   AF-A0A956RB47-F1
#
_cell.length_a   1.000
_cell.length_b   1.000
_cell.length_c   1.000
_cell.angle_alpha   90.00
_cell.angle_beta   90.00
_cell.angle_gamma   90.00
#
_symmetry.space_group_name_H-M   'P 1'
#
loop_
_entity.id
_entity.type
_entity.pdbx_description
1 polymer ?
#
loop_
_entity_poly.entity_id
_entity_poly.type
_entity_poly.pdbx_seq_one_letter_code
_entity_poly.pdbx_strand_id
1 'polypeptide(L)'
;MDADSLPHRLAFVVLHPDTPLPGEDEVDEFFCPGFWKGHDFKSWGSNYYFDWPSPGDWYQLDLEKLDESHETVAWLRLGRVRAGDTMTDFPMFEDDPVAPYLERLRAGDYPALPGVDAARGWALSKLAVSARDEADVLDFLTTVERFLVRMHGVIIDPAVLTAERFRRAYLDR
;
A
#
# COMPACT_ATOMS: atom_id res chain seq x y z
N MET A 1 5.00 24.96 -14.23
CA MET A 1 4.81 23.86 -13.27
C MET A 1 6.10 23.76 -12.52
N ASP A 2 6.11 24.19 -11.26
CA ASP A 2 7.27 23.96 -10.40
C ASP A 2 7.48 22.45 -10.30
N ALA A 3 8.71 22.02 -10.55
CA ALA A 3 9.08 20.61 -10.64
C ALA A 3 9.26 19.95 -9.26
N ASP A 4 8.99 20.66 -8.16
CA ASP A 4 9.41 20.27 -6.81
C ASP A 4 8.27 19.86 -5.88
N SER A 5 7.00 20.13 -6.19
CA SER A 5 5.89 19.76 -5.29
C SER A 5 5.40 18.33 -5.56
N LEU A 6 5.37 17.50 -4.53
CA LEU A 6 4.75 16.17 -4.57
C LEU A 6 3.25 16.26 -4.92
N PRO A 7 2.70 15.34 -5.73
CA PRO A 7 1.28 15.31 -6.00
C PRO A 7 0.49 14.90 -4.74
N HIS A 8 -0.66 15.54 -4.53
CA HIS A 8 -1.57 15.25 -3.42
C HIS A 8 -2.21 13.86 -3.47
N ARG A 9 -2.18 13.19 -4.63
CA ARG A 9 -2.70 11.84 -4.83
C ARG A 9 -1.63 10.96 -5.45
N LEU A 10 -1.37 9.81 -4.84
CA LEU A 10 -0.43 8.80 -5.33
C LEU A 10 -1.02 7.41 -5.15
N ALA A 11 -0.68 6.50 -6.05
CA ALA A 11 -1.00 5.10 -5.95
C ALA A 11 0.19 4.26 -6.47
N PHE A 12 0.42 3.13 -5.84
CA PHE A 12 1.44 2.17 -6.21
C PHE A 12 0.86 0.76 -6.20
N VAL A 13 1.19 -0.03 -7.21
CA VAL A 13 0.91 -1.47 -7.23
C VAL A 13 2.21 -2.21 -6.96
N VAL A 14 2.19 -3.06 -5.93
CA VAL A 14 3.35 -3.79 -5.45
C VAL A 14 3.12 -5.28 -5.64
N LEU A 15 4.05 -5.95 -6.33
CA LEU A 15 4.15 -7.40 -6.38
C LEU A 15 5.10 -7.89 -5.29
N HIS A 16 4.67 -8.87 -4.50
CA HIS A 16 5.47 -9.45 -3.43
C HIS A 16 5.16 -10.94 -3.23
N PRO A 17 6.03 -11.71 -2.55
CA PRO A 17 5.71 -13.07 -2.13
C PRO A 17 4.43 -13.09 -1.29
N ASP A 18 3.66 -14.18 -1.35
CA ASP A 18 2.49 -14.34 -0.47
C ASP A 18 2.92 -14.58 0.97
N THR A 19 3.13 -13.47 1.68
CA THR A 19 3.55 -13.42 3.08
C THR A 19 2.42 -12.77 3.88
N PRO A 20 2.18 -13.20 5.13
CA PRO A 20 1.30 -12.46 6.03
C PRO A 20 1.68 -10.97 6.07
N LEU A 21 0.67 -10.12 6.01
CA LEU A 21 0.83 -8.70 6.26
C LEU A 21 1.24 -8.49 7.72
N PRO A 22 1.77 -7.31 8.09
CA PRO A 22 2.06 -7.00 9.49
C PRO A 22 0.81 -7.18 10.37
N GLY A 23 0.98 -7.77 11.55
CA GLY A 23 -0.05 -7.75 12.61
C GLY A 23 -0.20 -6.36 13.22
N GLU A 24 -1.21 -6.14 14.08
CA GLU A 24 -1.51 -4.81 14.66
C GLU A 24 -0.28 -4.14 15.30
N ASP A 25 0.43 -4.86 16.19
CA ASP A 25 1.64 -4.35 16.85
C ASP A 25 2.77 -4.01 15.85
N GLU A 26 2.82 -4.72 14.72
CA GLU A 26 3.79 -4.46 13.65
C GLU A 26 3.31 -3.35 12.70
N VAL A 27 2.00 -3.15 12.55
CA VAL A 27 1.44 -2.09 11.71
C VAL A 27 1.84 -0.74 12.30
N ASP A 28 1.72 -0.56 13.62
CA ASP A 28 2.13 0.66 14.31
C ASP A 28 3.61 0.98 14.19
N GLU A 29 4.46 -0.04 14.21
CA GLU A 29 5.91 0.11 14.19
C GLU A 29 6.47 0.22 12.76
N PHE A 30 5.92 -0.53 11.81
CA PHE A 30 6.52 -0.73 10.50
C PHE A 30 5.70 -0.19 9.33
N PHE A 31 4.39 0.00 9.48
CA PHE A 31 3.49 0.20 8.34
C PHE A 31 2.49 1.36 8.48
N CYS A 32 2.41 2.02 9.63
CA CYS A 32 1.50 3.14 9.82
C CYS A 32 2.17 4.49 9.53
N PRO A 33 1.57 5.32 8.65
CA PRO A 33 1.88 6.74 8.65
C PRO A 33 1.55 7.32 10.03
N GLY A 34 2.22 8.40 10.42
CA GLY A 34 1.94 9.20 11.61
C GLY A 34 0.46 9.59 11.78
N PHE A 35 -0.36 9.50 10.72
CA PHE A 35 -1.82 9.67 10.78
C PHE A 35 -2.47 8.75 11.82
N TRP A 36 -2.01 7.50 11.90
CA TRP A 36 -2.55 6.50 12.84
C TRP A 36 -2.26 6.86 14.30
N LYS A 37 -1.25 7.70 14.53
CA LYS A 37 -0.78 8.10 15.87
C LYS A 37 -1.36 9.44 16.32
N GLY A 38 -2.23 10.06 15.52
CA GLY A 38 -2.90 11.33 15.83
C GLY A 38 -4.08 11.16 16.77
N HIS A 39 -4.39 12.19 17.56
CA HIS A 39 -5.53 12.19 18.48
C HIS A 39 -6.90 12.25 17.78
N ASP A 40 -6.95 12.69 16.50
CA ASP A 40 -8.17 12.84 15.68
C ASP A 40 -8.16 11.90 14.47
N PHE A 41 -8.17 10.60 14.74
CA PHE A 41 -8.00 9.54 13.74
C PHE A 41 -9.23 8.63 13.63
N LYS A 42 -9.55 8.17 12.40
CA LYS A 42 -10.49 7.08 12.17
C LYS A 42 -9.87 5.99 11.28
N SER A 43 -9.82 4.76 11.77
CA SER A 43 -9.49 3.55 10.98
C SER A 43 -10.76 2.84 10.51
N TRP A 44 -10.81 2.44 9.24
CA TRP A 44 -11.89 1.62 8.66
C TRP A 44 -11.29 0.44 7.86
N GLY A 45 -12.02 -0.67 7.75
CA GLY A 45 -11.57 -1.93 7.12
C GLY A 45 -11.43 -3.05 8.16
N SER A 46 -11.64 -4.34 7.90
CA SER A 46 -12.00 -5.10 6.70
C SER A 46 -13.46 -5.58 6.80
N ASN A 47 -14.37 -5.25 5.88
CA ASN A 47 -15.79 -5.67 5.90
C ASN A 47 -16.40 -5.82 7.31
N TYR A 48 -16.75 -4.68 7.94
CA TYR A 48 -17.45 -4.55 9.23
C TYR A 48 -16.75 -5.19 10.43
N TYR A 49 -16.22 -4.32 11.29
CA TYR A 49 -15.58 -4.61 12.57
C TYR A 49 -14.22 -5.30 12.44
N PHE A 50 -13.17 -4.60 12.89
CA PHE A 50 -11.91 -5.22 13.27
C PHE A 50 -12.20 -6.26 14.36
N ASP A 51 -12.42 -7.50 13.96
CA ASP A 51 -12.07 -8.66 14.76
C ASP A 51 -10.84 -9.24 14.06
N TRP A 52 -9.75 -9.41 14.80
CA TRP A 52 -8.47 -9.94 14.32
C TRP A 52 -8.31 -11.42 14.72
N PRO A 53 -9.18 -12.36 14.30
CA PRO A 53 -9.00 -13.76 14.65
C PRO A 53 -7.74 -14.36 14.00
N SER A 54 -7.09 -13.64 13.08
CA SER A 54 -5.83 -14.06 12.42
C SER A 54 -4.93 -12.85 12.14
N PRO A 55 -4.04 -12.48 13.09
CA PRO A 55 -3.06 -11.42 12.91
C PRO A 55 -2.26 -11.59 11.62
N GLY A 56 -2.15 -10.52 10.83
CA GLY A 56 -1.42 -10.52 9.56
C GLY A 56 -2.12 -11.20 8.38
N ASP A 57 -3.35 -11.67 8.55
CA ASP A 57 -4.15 -12.29 7.47
C ASP A 57 -5.36 -11.46 7.05
N TRP A 58 -5.14 -10.16 6.88
CA TRP A 58 -6.16 -9.20 6.43
C TRP A 58 -6.00 -8.86 4.94
N TYR A 59 -7.05 -8.32 4.33
CA TYR A 59 -7.07 -8.04 2.88
C TYR A 59 -7.13 -6.55 2.56
N GLN A 60 -7.47 -5.71 3.54
CA GLN A 60 -7.73 -4.30 3.34
C GLN A 60 -7.45 -3.49 4.61
N LEU A 61 -6.95 -2.27 4.44
CA LEU A 61 -6.78 -1.26 5.49
C LEU A 61 -7.09 0.13 4.92
N ASP A 62 -8.00 0.87 5.55
CA ASP A 62 -8.28 2.28 5.23
C ASP A 62 -8.06 3.17 6.45
N LEU A 63 -7.26 4.20 6.26
CA LEU A 63 -6.90 5.15 7.30
C LEU A 63 -7.41 6.52 6.88
N GLU A 64 -8.16 7.17 7.77
CA GLU A 64 -8.65 8.53 7.58
C GLU A 64 -8.06 9.45 8.65
N LYS A 65 -7.46 10.55 8.20
CA LYS A 65 -7.04 11.66 9.04
C LYS A 65 -8.06 12.79 8.93
N LEU A 66 -8.54 13.26 10.08
CA LEU A 66 -9.47 14.38 10.16
C LEU A 66 -8.76 15.62 10.70
N ASP A 67 -9.27 16.81 10.36
CA ASP A 67 -8.92 18.05 11.07
C ASP A 67 -9.82 18.30 12.29
N GLU A 68 -9.57 19.40 12.99
CA GLU A 68 -10.33 19.84 14.17
C GLU A 68 -11.84 20.08 13.87
N SER A 69 -12.20 20.27 12.60
CA SER A 69 -13.59 20.44 12.15
C SER A 69 -14.23 19.10 11.74
N HIS A 70 -13.53 17.98 11.95
CA HIS A 70 -13.88 16.64 11.49
C HIS A 70 -13.99 16.50 9.98
N GLU A 71 -13.30 17.35 9.21
CA GLU A 71 -13.19 17.16 7.77
C GLU A 71 -12.00 16.27 7.45
N THR A 72 -12.16 15.43 6.42
CA THR A 72 -11.06 14.62 5.89
C THR A 72 -9.94 15.49 5.33
N VAL A 73 -8.73 15.32 5.86
CA VAL A 73 -7.51 15.93 5.30
C VAL A 73 -6.59 14.93 4.61
N ALA A 74 -6.63 13.65 5.00
CA ALA A 74 -5.89 12.61 4.31
C ALA A 74 -6.59 11.25 4.37
N TRP A 75 -6.35 10.43 3.33
CA TRP A 75 -6.70 9.02 3.26
C TRP A 75 -5.46 8.20 2.90
N LEU A 76 -5.25 7.07 3.56
CA LEU A 76 -4.39 5.98 3.10
C LEU A 76 -5.24 4.73 2.88
N ARG A 77 -5.03 4.02 1.77
CA ARG A 77 -5.69 2.74 1.50
C ARG A 77 -4.67 1.68 1.12
N LEU A 78 -4.79 0.49 1.71
CA LEU A 78 -4.14 -0.74 1.27
C LEU A 78 -5.19 -1.78 0.92
N GLY A 79 -5.03 -2.45 -0.23
CA GLY A 79 -5.75 -3.69 -0.56
C GLY A 79 -4.78 -4.75 -1.06
N ARG A 80 -5.04 -6.03 -0.76
CA ARG A 80 -4.18 -7.18 -1.11
C ARG A 80 -4.94 -8.29 -1.82
N VAL A 81 -4.47 -8.71 -3.00
CA VAL A 81 -4.99 -9.87 -3.76
C VAL A 81 -3.92 -10.96 -3.83
N ARG A 82 -4.29 -12.21 -3.56
CA ARG A 82 -3.38 -13.39 -3.60
C ARG A 82 -3.62 -14.30 -4.80
N ALA A 83 -2.66 -15.19 -5.02
CA ALA A 83 -2.79 -16.32 -5.92
C ALA A 83 -3.93 -17.26 -5.49
N GLY A 84 -5.03 -17.25 -6.25
CA GLY A 84 -6.18 -18.13 -6.01
C GLY A 84 -7.37 -17.47 -5.32
N ASP A 85 -7.27 -16.18 -4.97
CA ASP A 85 -8.42 -15.42 -4.50
C ASP A 85 -9.51 -15.36 -5.58
N THR A 86 -10.76 -15.52 -5.14
CA THR A 86 -11.94 -15.34 -5.99
C THR A 86 -12.25 -13.86 -6.20
N MET A 87 -11.90 -13.02 -5.22
CA MET A 87 -11.96 -11.57 -5.31
C MET A 87 -10.66 -11.06 -5.94
N THR A 88 -10.77 -10.48 -7.14
CA THR A 88 -9.61 -10.05 -7.94
C THR A 88 -9.47 -8.55 -8.06
N ASP A 89 -10.38 -7.81 -7.42
CA ASP A 89 -10.37 -6.37 -7.39
C ASP A 89 -11.01 -5.83 -6.11
N PHE A 90 -10.56 -4.67 -5.67
CA PHE A 90 -11.10 -4.00 -4.49
C PHE A 90 -11.89 -2.77 -4.94
N PRO A 91 -13.22 -2.74 -4.73
CA PRO A 91 -14.07 -1.64 -5.20
C PRO A 91 -13.76 -0.29 -4.54
N MET A 92 -12.84 -0.21 -3.59
CA MET A 92 -12.42 1.08 -3.02
C MET A 92 -11.35 1.81 -3.84
N PHE A 93 -10.86 1.17 -4.90
CA PHE A 93 -9.81 1.65 -5.76
C PHE A 93 -10.31 1.86 -7.20
N GLU A 94 -11.62 2.13 -7.39
CA GLU A 94 -12.37 2.11 -8.67
C GLU A 94 -11.66 2.74 -9.86
N ASP A 95 -10.78 3.72 -9.62
CA ASP A 95 -10.01 4.41 -10.66
C ASP A 95 -8.87 3.57 -11.26
N ASP A 96 -8.29 2.57 -10.56
CA ASP A 96 -7.25 1.69 -11.12
C ASP A 96 -7.39 0.22 -10.66
N PRO A 97 -7.94 -0.66 -11.51
CA PRO A 97 -8.19 -2.07 -11.16
C PRO A 97 -6.88 -2.86 -11.07
N VAL A 98 -6.84 -3.86 -10.18
CA VAL A 98 -5.68 -4.77 -10.04
C VAL A 98 -5.66 -5.85 -11.15
N ALA A 99 -6.80 -6.10 -11.79
CA ALA A 99 -7.00 -7.15 -12.79
C ALA A 99 -5.96 -7.18 -13.95
N PRO A 100 -5.57 -6.04 -14.57
CA PRO A 100 -4.58 -6.06 -15.66
C PRO A 100 -3.21 -6.57 -15.21
N TYR A 101 -2.83 -6.30 -13.95
CA TYR A 101 -1.56 -6.78 -13.40
C TYR A 101 -1.59 -8.29 -13.14
N LEU A 102 -2.75 -8.83 -12.72
CA LEU A 102 -2.96 -10.27 -12.58
C LEU A 102 -2.84 -10.99 -13.91
N GLU A 103 -3.42 -10.43 -14.98
CA GLU A 103 -3.32 -10.99 -16.33
C GLU A 103 -1.88 -11.06 -16.82
N ARG A 104 -1.12 -9.96 -16.66
CA ARG A 104 0.32 -9.91 -17.00
C ARG A 104 1.15 -10.90 -16.18
N LEU A 105 0.84 -11.05 -14.89
CA LEU A 105 1.50 -12.04 -14.04
C LEU A 105 1.23 -13.47 -14.53
N ARG A 106 -0.03 -13.79 -14.85
CA ARG A 106 -0.43 -15.10 -15.41
C ARG A 106 0.19 -15.36 -16.78
N ALA A 107 0.40 -14.32 -17.58
CA ALA A 107 1.11 -14.39 -18.86
C ALA A 107 2.62 -14.63 -18.72
N GLY A 108 3.17 -14.51 -17.50
CA GLY A 108 4.59 -14.71 -17.23
C GLY A 108 5.45 -13.47 -17.49
N ASP A 109 4.89 -12.27 -17.36
CA ASP A 109 5.63 -11.01 -17.58
C ASP A 109 6.53 -10.61 -16.39
N TYR A 110 6.19 -11.01 -15.17
CA TYR A 110 6.92 -10.67 -13.93
C TYR A 110 7.84 -11.73 -13.29
N PRO A 111 7.90 -13.03 -13.68
CA PRO A 111 8.57 -14.09 -12.93
C PRO A 111 10.12 -14.02 -12.91
N ALA A 112 10.73 -12.85 -13.10
CA ALA A 112 12.16 -12.63 -12.90
C ALA A 112 12.47 -11.34 -12.11
N LEU A 113 11.46 -10.69 -11.51
CA LEU A 113 11.68 -9.47 -10.73
C LEU A 113 12.47 -9.79 -9.44
N PRO A 114 13.57 -9.05 -9.15
CA PRO A 114 14.36 -9.26 -7.94
C PRO A 114 13.50 -9.08 -6.67
N GLY A 115 13.43 -10.07 -5.80
CA GLY A 115 12.70 -10.02 -4.53
C GLY A 115 11.39 -10.80 -4.50
N VAL A 116 10.83 -11.17 -5.66
CA VAL A 116 9.61 -11.99 -5.72
C VAL A 116 9.98 -13.48 -5.73
N ASP A 117 9.89 -14.11 -4.56
CA ASP A 117 10.10 -15.55 -4.37
C ASP A 117 8.91 -16.35 -4.91
N ALA A 118 9.02 -16.84 -6.15
CA ALA A 118 7.98 -17.63 -6.81
C ALA A 118 7.62 -18.94 -6.06
N ALA A 119 8.51 -19.47 -5.21
CA ALA A 119 8.23 -20.68 -4.43
C ALA A 119 7.25 -20.43 -3.28
N ARG A 120 7.11 -19.18 -2.82
CA ARG A 120 6.17 -18.77 -1.77
C ARG A 120 4.80 -18.32 -2.31
N GLY A 121 4.56 -18.47 -3.61
CA GLY A 121 3.40 -17.85 -4.25
C GLY A 121 3.54 -16.33 -4.34
N TRP A 122 2.48 -15.66 -4.76
CA TRP A 122 2.48 -14.22 -5.01
C TRP A 122 1.25 -13.55 -4.43
N ALA A 123 1.42 -12.26 -4.14
CA ALA A 123 0.35 -11.33 -3.82
C ALA A 123 0.63 -9.96 -4.47
N LEU A 124 -0.44 -9.27 -4.81
CA LEU A 124 -0.44 -7.87 -5.23
C LEU A 124 -1.04 -7.02 -4.12
N SER A 125 -0.34 -5.96 -3.74
CA SER A 125 -0.87 -4.94 -2.85
C SER A 125 -0.96 -3.60 -3.55
N LYS A 126 -2.09 -2.90 -3.42
CA LYS A 126 -2.25 -1.52 -3.88
C LYS A 126 -2.18 -0.60 -2.67
N LEU A 127 -1.24 0.36 -2.69
CA LEU A 127 -1.10 1.38 -1.66
C LEU A 127 -1.43 2.73 -2.29
N ALA A 128 -2.36 3.48 -1.71
CA ALA A 128 -2.73 4.79 -2.22
C ALA A 128 -2.87 5.82 -1.10
N VAL A 129 -2.60 7.08 -1.43
CA VAL A 129 -2.84 8.24 -0.56
C VAL A 129 -3.58 9.33 -1.31
N SER A 130 -4.41 10.06 -0.58
CA SER A 130 -4.91 11.39 -0.96
C SER A 130 -4.73 12.30 0.23
N ALA A 131 -3.93 13.36 0.14
CA ALA A 131 -3.64 14.24 1.27
C ALA A 131 -3.58 15.71 0.85
N ARG A 132 -4.10 16.60 1.72
CA ARG A 132 -4.03 18.06 1.53
C ARG A 132 -2.60 18.58 1.69
N ASP A 133 -1.83 18.00 2.62
CA ASP A 133 -0.50 18.47 2.99
C ASP A 133 0.63 17.59 2.45
N GLU A 134 1.74 18.20 2.07
CA GLU A 134 2.92 17.48 1.56
C GLU A 134 3.59 16.61 2.63
N ALA A 135 3.55 17.03 3.90
CA ALA A 135 4.08 16.24 5.01
C ALA A 135 3.41 14.86 5.11
N ASP A 136 2.10 14.83 4.86
CA ASP A 136 1.32 13.60 4.85
C ASP A 136 1.70 12.72 3.64
N VAL A 137 1.93 13.33 2.46
CA VAL A 137 2.41 12.58 1.30
C VAL A 137 3.80 11.98 1.53
N LEU A 138 4.73 12.72 2.15
CA LEU A 138 6.07 12.24 2.49
C LEU A 138 6.06 11.09 3.50
N ASP A 139 5.19 11.19 4.49
CA ASP A 139 4.98 10.13 5.48
C ASP A 139 4.40 8.86 4.83
N PHE A 140 3.44 9.00 3.91
CA PHE A 140 2.98 7.89 3.07
C PHE A 140 4.10 7.26 2.24
N LEU A 141 4.94 8.07 1.58
CA LEU A 141 6.08 7.54 0.80
C LEU A 141 7.05 6.76 1.70
N THR A 142 7.28 7.22 2.92
CA THR A 142 8.09 6.49 3.91
C THR A 142 7.45 5.14 4.28
N THR A 143 6.14 5.10 4.45
CA THR A 143 5.37 3.86 4.66
C THR A 143 5.49 2.90 3.47
N VAL A 144 5.40 3.40 2.23
CA VAL A 144 5.56 2.58 1.03
C VAL A 144 6.96 1.94 0.99
N GLU A 145 8.00 2.69 1.32
CA GLU A 145 9.36 2.16 1.37
C GLU A 145 9.49 1.03 2.40
N ARG A 146 8.99 1.25 3.62
CA ARG A 146 9.02 0.24 4.69
C ARG A 146 8.25 -1.01 4.29
N PHE A 147 7.11 -0.86 3.63
CA PHE A 147 6.34 -1.98 3.09
C PHE A 147 7.14 -2.78 2.06
N LEU A 148 7.80 -2.11 1.11
CA LEU A 148 8.65 -2.79 0.11
C LEU A 148 9.76 -3.61 0.77
N VAL A 149 10.39 -3.07 1.81
CA VAL A 149 11.42 -3.79 2.58
C VAL A 149 10.82 -4.98 3.32
N ARG A 150 9.73 -4.77 4.08
CA ARG A 150 9.11 -5.79 4.95
C ARG A 150 8.50 -6.95 4.17
N MET A 151 7.94 -6.66 3.01
CA MET A 151 7.27 -7.64 2.16
C MET A 151 8.19 -8.21 1.09
N HIS A 152 9.45 -7.76 0.98
CA HIS A 152 10.33 -8.06 -0.15
C HIS A 152 9.66 -7.75 -1.50
N GLY A 153 8.93 -6.63 -1.55
CA GLY A 153 8.10 -6.24 -2.68
C GLY A 153 8.82 -5.41 -3.73
N VAL A 154 8.22 -5.38 -4.92
CA VAL A 154 8.63 -4.57 -6.07
C VAL A 154 7.42 -3.81 -6.56
N ILE A 155 7.54 -2.48 -6.68
CA ILE A 155 6.54 -1.68 -7.38
C ILE A 155 6.56 -2.10 -8.84
N ILE A 156 5.40 -2.38 -9.42
CA ILE A 156 5.22 -2.72 -10.84
C ILE A 156 4.45 -1.63 -11.59
N ASP A 157 3.84 -0.69 -10.88
CA ASP A 157 3.15 0.48 -11.41
C ASP A 157 3.26 1.67 -10.44
N PRO A 158 3.61 2.89 -10.91
CA PRO A 158 3.77 3.31 -12.32
C PRO A 158 5.11 2.92 -12.96
N ALA A 159 6.06 2.39 -12.19
CA ALA A 159 7.38 1.99 -12.67
C ALA A 159 7.91 0.79 -11.89
N VAL A 160 8.81 0.03 -12.50
CA VAL A 160 9.45 -1.12 -11.86
C VAL A 160 10.53 -0.65 -10.87
N LEU A 161 10.21 -0.63 -9.58
CA LEU A 161 11.08 -0.10 -8.52
C LEU A 161 11.22 -1.06 -7.34
N THR A 162 12.47 -1.36 -6.96
CA THR A 162 12.80 -1.94 -5.65
C THR A 162 12.75 -0.86 -4.56
N ALA A 163 12.77 -1.24 -3.29
CA ALA A 163 12.83 -0.29 -2.17
C ALA A 163 13.96 0.76 -2.34
N GLU A 164 15.16 0.30 -2.72
CA GLU A 164 16.31 1.20 -2.95
C GLU A 164 16.05 2.21 -4.08
N ARG A 165 15.51 1.76 -5.21
CA ARG A 165 15.21 2.65 -6.35
C ARG A 165 14.07 3.60 -6.03
N PHE A 166 13.07 3.14 -5.26
CA PHE A 166 11.98 3.96 -4.78
C PHE A 166 12.50 5.08 -3.86
N ARG A 167 13.33 4.76 -2.86
CA ARG A 167 13.95 5.75 -1.97
C ARG A 167 14.66 6.85 -2.78
N ARG A 168 15.52 6.47 -3.72
CA ARG A 168 16.23 7.44 -4.57
C ARG A 168 15.30 8.33 -5.39
N ALA A 169 14.16 7.78 -5.84
CA ALA A 169 13.20 8.52 -6.67
C ALA A 169 12.25 9.41 -5.85
N TYR A 170 11.94 9.05 -4.60
CA TYR A 170 10.86 9.65 -3.82
C TYR A 170 11.28 10.29 -2.50
N LEU A 171 12.36 9.84 -1.87
CA LEU A 171 12.73 10.20 -0.52
C LEU A 171 14.08 10.92 -0.42
N ASP A 172 15.04 10.65 -1.30
CA ASP A 172 16.38 11.28 -1.29
C ASP A 172 16.43 12.58 -2.14
N ARG A 173 15.29 13.23 -2.36
CA ARG A 173 15.16 14.42 -3.21
C ARG A 173 15.70 15.67 -2.52
#